data_AF-A0AAV5ENT1-F1
#
_entry.id   AF-A0AAV5ENT1-F1
#
_cell.length_a   1.000
_cell.length_b   1.000
_cell.length_c   1.000
_cell.angle_alpha   90.00
_cell.angle_beta   90.00
_cell.angle_gamma   90.00
#
_symmetry.space_group_name_H-M   'P 1'
#
loop_
_entity.id
_entity.type
_entity.pdbx_description
1 polymer ?
#
loop_
_entity_poly.entity_id
_entity_poly.type
_entity_poly.pdbx_seq_one_letter_code
_entity_poly.pdbx_strand_id
1 'polypeptide(L)'
;MTPTDDEIDGIKAYIPRLRIARWPKGFKPLPIEKYDGQTNLREWLQLYSTAIRSAEGDSYVMANYLPVYLDLAVRIWLTSLPEESITSWGDLNRKLIESFQATCNRPGNHFDLTRIKQKTDEPLRDYIKRFCAKKTEIPNVLDQQIIAAFQGGIRSDDLVRDIGRRNHDLKLIA
;
A
#
# COMPACT_ATOMS: atom_id res chain seq x y z
N MET A 1 -14.28 1.64 -43.54
CA MET A 1 -13.11 0.95 -42.94
C MET A 1 -13.63 0.10 -41.81
N THR A 2 -13.54 -1.22 -41.93
CA THR A 2 -13.87 -2.14 -40.82
C THR A 2 -12.72 -2.08 -39.82
N PRO A 3 -13.00 -1.94 -38.51
CA PRO A 3 -11.94 -1.98 -37.50
C PRO A 3 -11.17 -3.30 -37.64
N THR A 4 -9.85 -3.24 -37.55
CA THR A 4 -9.03 -4.47 -37.48
C THR A 4 -9.33 -5.21 -36.18
N ASP A 5 -9.22 -6.54 -36.14
CA ASP A 5 -9.48 -7.31 -34.89
C ASP A 5 -8.60 -6.83 -33.72
N ASP A 6 -7.42 -6.26 -34.02
CA ASP A 6 -6.51 -5.61 -33.08
C ASP A 6 -7.05 -4.28 -32.49
N GLU A 7 -8.00 -3.61 -33.17
CA GLU A 7 -8.70 -2.42 -32.64
C GLU A 7 -9.83 -2.77 -31.68
N ILE A 8 -10.32 -4.01 -31.71
CA ILE A 8 -11.45 -4.47 -30.90
C ILE A 8 -10.99 -5.03 -29.55
N ASP A 9 -9.79 -5.62 -29.48
CA ASP A 9 -9.30 -6.33 -28.30
C ASP A 9 -8.26 -5.51 -27.51
N GLY A 10 -8.68 -4.91 -26.39
CA GLY A 10 -7.77 -4.21 -25.47
C GLY A 10 -8.40 -3.07 -24.67
N ILE A 11 -7.66 -2.58 -23.66
CA ILE A 11 -8.09 -1.42 -22.87
C ILE A 11 -7.96 -0.16 -23.72
N LYS A 12 -9.10 0.46 -24.05
CA LYS A 12 -9.16 1.69 -24.86
C LYS A 12 -8.38 2.86 -24.25
N ALA A 13 -8.29 2.92 -22.93
CA ALA A 13 -7.49 3.92 -22.23
C ALA A 13 -5.98 3.80 -22.53
N TYR A 14 -5.50 2.66 -23.02
CA TYR A 14 -4.11 2.48 -23.41
C TYR A 14 -3.90 3.04 -24.81
N ILE A 15 -2.79 3.73 -25.03
CA ILE A 15 -2.35 4.04 -26.40
C ILE A 15 -2.08 2.75 -27.20
N PRO A 16 -2.20 2.76 -28.54
CA PRO A 16 -2.03 1.56 -29.36
C PRO A 16 -0.74 0.78 -29.06
N ARG A 17 0.41 1.47 -28.95
CA ARG A 17 1.70 0.80 -28.66
C ARG A 17 1.71 0.05 -27.32
N LEU A 18 0.95 0.50 -26.32
CA LEU A 18 0.93 -0.14 -25.02
C LEU A 18 0.09 -1.43 -25.04
N ARG A 19 -0.89 -1.56 -25.94
CA ARG A 19 -1.74 -2.76 -26.09
C ARG A 19 -0.98 -3.96 -26.67
N ILE A 20 0.13 -3.71 -27.37
CA ILE A 20 0.92 -4.74 -28.08
C ILE A 20 1.93 -5.39 -27.10
N ALA A 21 1.42 -6.15 -26.12
CA ALA A 21 2.27 -6.92 -25.21
C ALA A 21 2.81 -8.19 -25.87
N ARG A 22 4.11 -8.45 -25.69
CA ARG A 22 4.74 -9.72 -26.08
C ARG A 22 4.73 -10.68 -24.89
N TRP A 23 3.84 -11.66 -24.92
CA TRP A 23 3.70 -12.64 -23.84
C TRP A 23 4.89 -13.60 -23.77
N PRO A 24 5.56 -13.74 -22.62
CA PRO A 24 6.63 -14.72 -22.43
C PRO A 24 6.14 -16.15 -22.67
N LYS A 25 7.03 -17.02 -23.14
CA LYS A 25 6.70 -18.44 -23.34
C LYS A 25 6.44 -19.11 -21.98
N GLY A 26 5.28 -19.74 -21.82
CA GLY A 26 4.91 -20.36 -20.55
C GLY A 26 4.54 -19.36 -19.44
N PHE A 27 4.17 -18.12 -19.82
CA PHE A 27 3.78 -17.07 -18.88
C PHE A 27 2.72 -17.54 -17.89
N LYS A 28 3.15 -17.69 -16.63
CA LYS A 28 2.31 -18.11 -15.51
C LYS A 28 2.79 -17.39 -14.24
N PRO A 29 2.31 -16.17 -13.98
CA PRO A 29 2.71 -15.42 -12.80
C PRO A 29 2.24 -16.11 -11.51
N LEU A 30 2.92 -15.79 -10.41
CA LEU A 30 2.55 -16.30 -9.09
C LEU A 30 1.13 -15.87 -8.72
N PRO A 31 0.31 -16.75 -8.11
CA PRO A 31 -1.00 -16.36 -7.64
C PRO A 31 -0.85 -15.35 -6.50
N ILE A 32 -1.50 -14.20 -6.65
CA ILE A 32 -1.66 -13.19 -5.61
C ILE A 32 -3.13 -12.80 -5.53
N GLU A 33 -3.54 -12.20 -4.41
CA GLU A 33 -4.91 -11.71 -4.25
C GLU A 33 -5.22 -10.57 -5.21
N LYS A 34 -6.47 -10.49 -5.67
CA LYS A 34 -6.92 -9.38 -6.51
C LYS A 34 -6.93 -8.09 -5.71
N TYR A 35 -6.64 -6.99 -6.38
CA TYR A 35 -6.77 -5.68 -5.78
C TYR A 35 -8.23 -5.27 -5.68
N ASP A 36 -8.71 -5.17 -4.44
CA ASP A 36 -10.09 -4.83 -4.07
C ASP A 36 -10.36 -3.32 -4.02
N GLY A 37 -9.33 -2.48 -4.15
CA GLY A 37 -9.44 -1.02 -4.00
C GLY A 37 -9.27 -0.50 -2.57
N GLN A 38 -9.07 -1.39 -1.59
CA GLN A 38 -8.94 -1.04 -0.17
C GLN A 38 -7.60 -1.45 0.43
N THR A 39 -7.01 -2.55 -0.07
CA THR A 39 -5.68 -3.04 0.32
C THR A 39 -4.60 -1.98 0.05
N ASN A 40 -3.49 -1.98 0.79
CA ASN A 40 -2.40 -1.04 0.55
C ASN A 40 -1.88 -1.16 -0.90
N LEU A 41 -2.26 -0.19 -1.74
CA LEU A 41 -1.97 -0.20 -3.17
C LEU A 41 -0.47 -0.27 -3.49
N ARG A 42 0.39 0.37 -2.69
CA ARG A 42 1.83 0.39 -2.96
C ARG A 42 2.46 -0.99 -2.72
N GLU A 43 2.10 -1.63 -1.62
CA GLU A 43 2.56 -2.98 -1.29
C GLU A 43 2.01 -3.99 -2.29
N TRP A 44 0.72 -3.88 -2.61
CA TRP A 44 0.09 -4.74 -3.60
C TRP A 44 0.74 -4.62 -4.98
N LEU A 45 1.04 -3.39 -5.46
CA LEU A 45 1.73 -3.17 -6.73
C LEU A 45 3.16 -3.75 -6.74
N GLN A 46 3.85 -3.77 -5.60
CA GLN A 46 5.16 -4.41 -5.48
C GLN A 46 5.05 -5.93 -5.64
N LEU A 47 4.08 -6.57 -4.99
CA LEU A 47 3.81 -8.00 -5.13
C LEU A 47 3.42 -8.35 -6.57
N TYR A 48 2.49 -7.59 -7.16
CA TYR A 48 2.07 -7.75 -8.55
C TYR A 48 3.27 -7.65 -9.50
N SER A 49 4.05 -6.58 -9.40
CA SER A 49 5.21 -6.38 -10.27
C SER A 49 6.26 -7.48 -10.12
N THR A 50 6.44 -8.02 -8.91
CA THR A 50 7.36 -9.13 -8.63
C THR A 50 6.86 -10.43 -9.24
N ALA A 51 5.56 -10.73 -9.10
CA ALA A 51 4.93 -11.93 -9.68
C ALA A 51 5.06 -11.96 -11.22
N ILE A 52 4.82 -10.82 -11.88
CA ILE A 52 4.92 -10.71 -13.34
C ILE A 52 6.37 -10.82 -13.80
N ARG A 53 7.32 -10.13 -13.14
CA ARG A 53 8.75 -10.24 -13.46
C ARG A 53 9.31 -11.64 -13.27
N SER A 54 8.83 -12.35 -12.25
CA SER A 54 9.24 -13.75 -12.00
C SER A 54 8.79 -14.69 -13.12
N ALA A 55 7.74 -14.33 -13.86
CA ALA A 55 7.30 -15.00 -15.08
C ALA A 55 7.88 -14.37 -16.36
N GLU A 56 8.99 -13.63 -16.24
CA GLU A 56 9.70 -12.97 -17.35
C GLU A 56 8.88 -11.88 -18.08
N GLY A 57 7.82 -11.37 -17.44
CA GLY A 57 7.00 -10.29 -17.99
C GLY A 57 7.67 -8.92 -17.89
N ASP A 58 7.56 -8.13 -18.97
CA ASP A 58 8.03 -6.75 -19.04
C ASP A 58 6.94 -5.73 -18.63
N SER A 59 7.21 -4.44 -18.81
CA SER A 59 6.23 -3.39 -18.48
C SER A 59 4.97 -3.41 -19.34
N TYR A 60 5.04 -3.91 -20.58
CA TYR A 60 3.86 -4.05 -21.45
C TYR A 60 2.99 -5.20 -20.95
N VAL A 61 3.60 -6.33 -20.60
CA VAL A 61 2.93 -7.46 -19.97
C VAL A 61 2.29 -7.04 -18.65
N MET A 62 3.00 -6.25 -17.82
CA MET A 62 2.43 -5.72 -16.57
C MET A 62 1.18 -4.87 -16.81
N ALA A 63 1.19 -3.97 -17.80
CA ALA A 63 0.02 -3.15 -18.10
C ALA A 63 -1.15 -4.02 -18.57
N ASN A 64 -0.92 -4.90 -19.54
CA ASN A 64 -2.00 -5.67 -20.17
C ASN A 64 -2.52 -6.82 -19.30
N TYR A 65 -1.72 -7.35 -18.37
CA TYR A 65 -2.17 -8.40 -17.46
C TYR A 65 -2.83 -7.87 -16.18
N LEU A 66 -2.66 -6.58 -15.87
CA LEU A 66 -3.19 -5.96 -14.65
C LEU A 66 -4.70 -6.23 -14.45
N PRO A 67 -5.58 -6.10 -15.48
CA PRO A 67 -7.02 -6.26 -15.31
C PRO A 67 -7.45 -7.62 -14.76
N VAL A 68 -6.66 -8.67 -14.97
CA VAL A 68 -6.90 -10.02 -14.43
C VAL A 68 -6.85 -10.01 -12.90
N TYR A 69 -5.96 -9.18 -12.35
CA TYR A 69 -5.71 -9.03 -10.92
C TYR A 69 -6.45 -7.84 -10.27
N LEU A 70 -7.35 -7.18 -10.99
CA LEU A 70 -8.21 -6.14 -10.43
C LEU A 70 -9.58 -6.69 -10.09
N ASP A 71 -10.22 -6.20 -9.03
CA ASP A 71 -11.64 -6.43 -8.80
C ASP A 71 -12.52 -5.56 -9.69
N LEU A 72 -13.83 -5.86 -9.69
CA LEU A 72 -14.79 -5.28 -10.62
C LEU A 72 -14.81 -3.75 -10.57
N ALA A 73 -14.81 -3.14 -9.39
CA ALA A 73 -14.85 -1.69 -9.25
C ALA A 73 -13.63 -1.00 -9.88
N VAL A 74 -12.44 -1.57 -9.68
CA VAL A 74 -11.19 -1.01 -10.21
C VAL A 74 -11.08 -1.26 -11.72
N ARG A 75 -11.57 -2.40 -12.22
CA ARG A 75 -11.70 -2.64 -13.66
C ARG A 75 -12.61 -1.63 -14.34
N ILE A 76 -13.78 -1.36 -13.75
CA ILE A 76 -14.73 -0.35 -14.28
C ILE A 76 -14.06 1.01 -14.39
N TRP A 77 -13.35 1.44 -13.33
CA TRP A 77 -12.57 2.68 -13.36
C TRP A 77 -11.56 2.69 -14.51
N LEU A 78 -10.76 1.63 -14.68
CA LEU A 78 -9.75 1.53 -15.73
C LEU A 78 -10.36 1.67 -17.12
N THR A 79 -11.53 1.07 -17.34
CA THR A 79 -12.26 1.16 -18.62
C THR A 79 -13.00 2.49 -18.82
N SER A 80 -13.25 3.26 -17.75
CA SER A 80 -13.90 4.58 -17.82
C SER A 80 -12.94 5.74 -18.12
N LEU A 81 -11.63 5.49 -18.09
CA LEU A 81 -10.63 6.50 -18.40
C LEU A 81 -10.74 6.93 -19.88
N PRO A 82 -10.38 8.20 -20.20
CA PRO A 82 -10.39 8.66 -21.57
C PRO A 82 -9.51 7.77 -22.47
N GLU A 83 -9.94 7.61 -23.71
CA GLU A 83 -9.20 6.82 -24.70
C GLU A 83 -7.77 7.34 -24.83
N GLU A 84 -6.83 6.40 -24.95
CA GLU A 84 -5.40 6.69 -25.15
C GLU A 84 -4.74 7.56 -24.07
N SER A 85 -5.39 7.72 -22.91
CA SER A 85 -4.90 8.55 -21.81
C SER A 85 -3.76 7.93 -21.00
N ILE A 86 -3.46 6.64 -21.21
CA ILE A 86 -2.39 5.90 -20.54
C ILE A 86 -1.31 5.54 -21.55
N THR A 87 -0.13 6.09 -21.32
CA THR A 87 0.99 6.01 -22.27
C THR A 87 2.05 4.98 -21.91
N SER A 88 2.05 4.49 -20.67
CA SER A 88 3.03 3.53 -20.15
C SER A 88 2.54 2.86 -18.86
N TRP A 89 3.22 1.80 -18.43
CA TRP A 89 3.05 1.21 -17.11
C TRP A 89 3.21 2.22 -15.96
N GLY A 90 4.19 3.13 -16.06
CA GLY A 90 4.41 4.17 -15.06
C GLY A 90 3.24 5.15 -14.97
N ASP A 91 2.66 5.51 -16.11
CA ASP A 91 1.50 6.40 -16.20
C ASP A 91 0.23 5.75 -15.64
N LEU A 92 0.02 4.46 -15.95
CA LEU A 92 -1.04 3.65 -15.35
C LEU A 92 -0.92 3.60 -13.81
N ASN A 93 0.28 3.28 -13.31
CA ASN A 93 0.53 3.24 -11.86
C ASN A 93 0.25 4.59 -11.21
N ARG A 94 0.72 5.67 -11.81
CA ARG A 94 0.48 7.02 -11.29
C ARG A 94 -1.02 7.32 -11.19
N LYS A 95 -1.81 7.07 -12.24
CA LYS A 95 -3.26 7.30 -12.25
C LYS A 95 -4.00 6.40 -11.26
N LEU A 96 -3.59 5.14 -11.16
CA LEU A 96 -4.16 4.18 -10.21
C LEU A 96 -3.90 4.65 -8.76
N ILE A 97 -2.68 5.11 -8.49
CA ILE A 97 -2.30 5.70 -7.20
C ILE A 97 -3.10 6.98 -6.94
N GLU A 98 -3.17 7.92 -7.87
CA GLU A 98 -3.97 9.15 -7.70
C GLU A 98 -5.45 8.86 -7.43
N SER A 99 -6.01 7.81 -8.05
CA SER A 99 -7.43 7.48 -7.93
C SER A 99 -7.76 6.67 -6.67
N PHE A 100 -6.86 5.80 -6.21
CA PHE A 100 -7.15 4.86 -5.12
C PHE A 100 -6.27 5.03 -3.88
N GLN A 101 -5.18 5.80 -3.92
CA GLN A 101 -4.36 6.08 -2.73
C GLN A 101 -5.08 7.00 -1.74
N ALA A 102 -6.04 7.81 -2.20
CA ALA A 102 -6.93 8.58 -1.33
C ALA A 102 -8.02 7.71 -0.67
N THR A 103 -8.37 6.60 -1.30
CA THR A 103 -9.45 5.67 -0.91
C THR A 103 -8.94 4.49 -0.09
N CYS A 104 -7.68 4.09 -0.30
CA CYS A 104 -6.95 3.21 0.59
C CYS A 104 -6.79 3.94 1.92
N ASN A 105 -7.28 3.32 3.00
CA ASN A 105 -6.94 3.73 4.35
C ASN A 105 -5.46 4.09 4.39
N ARG A 106 -5.15 5.35 4.71
CA ARG A 106 -3.77 5.79 4.95
C ARG A 106 -3.10 4.67 5.76
N PRO A 107 -1.93 4.13 5.34
CA PRO A 107 -1.14 3.35 6.27
C PRO A 107 -1.05 4.22 7.52
N GLY A 108 -1.51 3.69 8.66
CA GLY A 108 -1.70 4.51 9.85
C GLY A 108 -0.46 5.35 10.05
N ASN A 109 -0.60 6.64 10.35
CA ASN A 109 0.55 7.50 10.54
C ASN A 109 0.80 7.65 12.05
N HIS A 110 1.85 8.38 12.44
CA HIS A 110 2.17 8.56 13.85
C HIS A 110 1.00 9.13 14.69
N PHE A 111 0.05 9.86 14.09
CA PHE A 111 -1.15 10.32 14.78
C PHE A 111 -2.09 9.18 15.17
N ASP A 112 -2.06 8.03 14.49
CA ASP A 112 -2.87 6.87 14.90
C ASP A 112 -2.32 6.21 16.16
N LEU A 113 -1.01 6.30 16.39
CA LEU A 113 -0.39 5.88 17.66
C LEU A 113 -0.79 6.81 18.81
N THR A 114 -0.92 8.12 18.58
CA THR A 114 -1.28 9.08 19.64
C THR A 114 -2.72 8.90 20.14
N ARG A 115 -3.58 8.25 19.34
CA ARG A 115 -4.97 7.90 19.67
C ARG A 115 -5.08 6.68 20.59
N ILE A 116 -4.01 5.90 20.73
CA ILE A 116 -3.98 4.77 21.67
C ILE A 116 -3.71 5.30 23.07
N LYS A 117 -4.79 5.47 23.84
CA LYS A 117 -4.73 5.82 25.26
C LYS A 117 -5.00 4.58 26.11
N GLN A 118 -4.32 4.50 27.24
CA GLN A 118 -4.62 3.53 28.29
C GLN A 118 -6.03 3.78 28.83
N LYS A 119 -6.89 2.76 28.78
CA LYS A 119 -8.27 2.87 29.30
C LYS A 119 -8.27 2.89 30.84
N THR A 120 -9.39 3.32 31.44
CA THR A 120 -9.53 3.46 32.92
C THR A 120 -9.25 2.17 33.68
N ASP A 121 -9.70 1.03 33.16
CA ASP A 121 -9.56 -0.28 33.82
C ASP A 121 -8.57 -1.19 33.08
N GLU A 122 -7.70 -0.63 32.22
CA GLU A 122 -6.74 -1.40 31.44
C GLU A 122 -5.38 -1.48 32.15
N PRO A 123 -4.89 -2.69 32.50
CA PRO A 123 -3.55 -2.88 33.01
C PRO A 123 -2.51 -2.36 32.00
N LEU A 124 -1.43 -1.77 32.50
CA LEU A 124 -0.37 -1.20 31.65
C LEU A 124 0.17 -2.22 30.63
N ARG A 125 0.27 -3.49 31.04
CA ARG A 125 0.72 -4.58 30.17
C ARG A 125 -0.18 -4.78 28.95
N ASP A 126 -1.49 -4.65 29.11
CA ASP A 126 -2.44 -4.83 28.02
C ASP A 126 -2.46 -3.60 27.11
N TYR A 127 -2.28 -2.40 27.69
CA TYR A 127 -2.01 -1.19 26.91
C TYR A 127 -0.76 -1.34 26.03
N ILE A 128 0.37 -1.77 26.61
CA ILE A 128 1.63 -1.98 25.87
C ILE A 128 1.41 -2.96 24.72
N LYS A 129 0.72 -4.08 24.97
CA LYS A 129 0.40 -5.05 23.90
C LYS A 129 -0.40 -4.43 22.76
N ARG A 130 -1.45 -3.67 23.07
CA ARG A 130 -2.25 -2.98 22.03
C ARG A 130 -1.44 -1.95 21.26
N PHE A 131 -0.61 -1.18 21.98
CA PHE A 131 0.26 -0.18 21.37
C PHE A 131 1.29 -0.83 20.43
N CYS A 132 1.97 -1.89 20.86
CA CYS A 132 2.91 -2.65 20.05
C CYS A 132 2.24 -3.30 18.83
N ALA A 133 1.07 -3.90 19.01
CA ALA A 133 0.30 -4.47 17.89
C ALA A 133 0.00 -3.40 16.82
N LYS A 134 -0.49 -2.23 17.24
CA LYS A 134 -0.80 -1.14 16.32
C LYS A 134 0.45 -0.52 15.68
N LYS A 135 1.57 -0.46 16.40
CA LYS A 135 2.85 -0.02 15.84
C LYS A 135 3.35 -0.96 14.74
N THR A 136 3.12 -2.27 14.85
CA THR A 136 3.50 -3.23 13.80
C THR A 136 2.72 -3.00 12.51
N GLU A 137 1.48 -2.52 12.59
CA GLU A 137 0.66 -2.14 11.43
C GLU A 137 1.13 -0.83 10.77
N ILE A 138 2.03 -0.08 11.40
CA ILE A 138 2.46 1.26 10.99
C ILE A 138 3.99 1.28 10.79
N PRO A 139 4.49 0.85 9.62
CA PRO A 139 5.91 0.93 9.32
C PRO A 139 6.36 2.38 9.07
N ASN A 140 7.66 2.67 9.29
CA ASN A 140 8.32 3.95 8.97
C ASN A 140 7.93 5.17 9.83
N VAL A 141 7.69 4.99 11.14
CA VAL A 141 7.55 6.10 12.11
C VAL A 141 8.88 6.34 12.82
N LEU A 142 9.26 7.61 13.01
CA LEU A 142 10.46 7.98 13.74
C LEU A 142 10.35 7.57 15.22
N ASP A 143 11.43 7.04 15.80
CA ASP A 143 11.44 6.59 17.20
C ASP A 143 10.97 7.69 18.16
N GLN A 144 11.34 8.95 17.91
CA GLN A 144 10.89 10.09 18.72
C GLN A 144 9.36 10.25 18.71
N GLN A 145 8.70 9.98 17.59
CA GLN A 145 7.24 10.05 17.47
C GLN A 145 6.57 8.86 18.17
N ILE A 146 7.19 7.67 18.11
CA ILE A 146 6.72 6.48 18.83
C ILE A 146 6.79 6.72 20.34
N ILE A 147 7.93 7.23 20.83
CA ILE A 147 8.16 7.53 22.24
C ILE A 147 7.15 8.58 22.72
N ALA A 148 6.96 9.67 21.97
CA ALA A 148 6.01 10.72 22.33
C ALA A 148 4.56 10.20 22.35
N ALA A 149 4.16 9.38 21.38
CA ALA A 149 2.83 8.78 21.34
C ALA A 149 2.60 7.81 22.51
N PHE A 150 3.60 7.02 22.86
CA PHE A 150 3.55 6.09 23.99
C PHE A 150 3.44 6.82 25.33
N GLN A 151 4.30 7.82 25.55
CA GLN A 151 4.30 8.64 26.76
C GLN A 151 2.97 9.38 26.93
N GLY A 152 2.47 10.02 25.86
CA GLY A 152 1.17 10.70 25.89
C GLY A 152 -0.03 9.77 26.01
N GLY A 153 0.15 8.45 25.91
CA GLY A 153 -0.90 7.44 26.03
C GLY A 153 -1.05 6.82 27.42
N ILE A 154 -0.08 7.00 28.32
CA ILE A 154 -0.08 6.47 29.69
C ILE A 154 -0.89 7.39 30.61
N ARG A 155 -1.69 6.82 31.53
CA ARG A 155 -2.53 7.59 32.46
C ARG A 155 -1.82 8.17 33.68
N SER A 156 -0.69 7.58 34.08
CA SER A 156 -0.01 7.93 35.33
C SER A 156 1.18 8.83 35.06
N ASP A 157 1.11 10.08 35.50
CA ASP A 157 2.20 11.05 35.43
C ASP A 157 3.44 10.59 36.19
N ASP A 158 3.28 9.81 37.26
CA ASP A 158 4.39 9.21 38.01
C ASP A 158 5.13 8.13 37.18
N LEU A 159 4.41 7.30 36.41
CA LEU A 159 5.01 6.32 35.50
C LEU A 159 5.65 6.99 34.26
N VAL A 160 5.06 8.06 33.74
CA VAL A 160 5.64 8.87 32.65
C VAL A 160 6.96 9.52 33.11
N ARG A 161 7.01 10.02 34.35
CA ARG A 161 8.21 10.60 34.96
C ARG A 161 9.31 9.56 35.21
N ASP A 162 8.95 8.35 35.64
CA ASP A 162 9.92 7.25 35.86
C ASP A 162 10.50 6.67 34.56
N ILE A 163 9.73 6.65 33.46
CA ILE A 163 10.23 6.26 32.13
C ILE A 163 11.13 7.35 31.55
N GLY A 164 10.78 8.63 31.76
CA GLY A 164 11.62 9.76 31.36
C GLY A 164 12.99 9.77 32.06
N ARG A 165 13.04 9.43 33.36
CA ARG A 165 14.29 9.37 34.14
C ARG A 165 15.23 8.23 33.69
N ARG A 166 14.70 7.03 33.45
CA ARG A 166 15.52 5.88 32.99
C ARG A 166 16.19 6.08 31.63
N ASN A 167 15.62 6.92 30.76
CA ASN A 167 16.27 7.29 29.50
C ASN A 167 17.44 8.27 29.66
N HIS A 168 17.52 9.00 30.77
CA HIS A 168 18.64 9.90 31.04
C HIS A 168 19.83 9.18 31.67
N ASP A 169 19.58 8.16 32.50
CA ASP A 169 20.62 7.36 33.17
C ASP A 169 21.38 6.42 32.21
N LEU A 170 20.80 6.03 31.08
CA LEU A 170 21.47 5.23 30.05
C LEU A 170 22.47 6.03 29.19
N LYS A 171 22.48 7.37 29.29
CA LYS A 171 23.48 8.23 28.63
C LYS A 171 24.69 8.57 29.50
N LEU A 172 24.75 8.08 30.74
CA LEU A 172 25.90 8.28 31.65
C LEU A 172 26.80 7.04 31.77
N ILE A 173 26.51 5.96 31.05
CA ILE A 173 27.32 4.72 31.01
C ILE A 173 27.64 4.31 29.55
N ALA A 174 27.78 5.29 28.65
CA ALA A 174 28.27 5.06 27.29
C ALA A 174 29.31 6.12 26.92
#